data_AF-A0A4Y2AUC5-F1
#
_entry.id   AF-A0A4Y2AUC5-F1
#
_cell.length_a   1.000
_cell.length_b   1.000
_cell.length_c   1.000
_cell.angle_alpha   90.00
_cell.angle_beta   90.00
_cell.angle_gamma   90.00
#
_symmetry.space_group_name_H-M   'P 1'
#
loop_
_entity.id
_entity.type
_entity.pdbx_description
1 polymer ?
#
loop_
_entity_poly.entity_id
_entity_poly.type
_entity_poly.pdbx_seq_one_letter_code
_entity_poly.pdbx_strand_id
1 'polypeptide(L)'
;MHNAFKAGCIASIWGIVDFSTALYYLFKNSPTRRDYFLKESEGALPKKFIQHRWLENVPASESAMNLVPSVKTYIVSVDNQPNCMSYDACVKTHMSDNLLSVKLKVFHSIAKVVLSFLTKYQTDKPMLFFLPEDLKKIVNILLQHFVLSKNLNIATTLQKLLCLDINNPK
;
A
#
# COMPACT_ATOMS: atom_id res chain seq x y z
N MET A 1 -4.83 9.25 -12.39
CA MET A 1 -4.85 8.23 -11.32
C MET A 1 -3.54 8.13 -10.54
N HIS A 2 -2.36 7.99 -11.17
CA HIS A 2 -1.07 7.89 -10.44
C HIS A 2 -0.85 9.02 -9.41
N ASN A 3 -1.03 10.28 -9.81
CA ASN A 3 -0.84 11.43 -8.91
C ASN A 3 -1.89 11.50 -7.80
N ALA A 4 -3.13 11.11 -8.07
CA ALA A 4 -4.19 11.05 -7.06
C ALA A 4 -3.88 9.97 -6.01
N PHE A 5 -3.43 8.79 -6.44
CA PHE A 5 -3.00 7.73 -5.53
C PHE A 5 -1.78 8.17 -4.70
N LYS A 6 -0.75 8.75 -5.33
CA LYS A 6 0.41 9.34 -4.62
C LYS A 6 -0.02 10.37 -3.58
N ALA A 7 -0.91 11.31 -3.95
CA ALA A 7 -1.41 12.33 -3.04
C ALA A 7 -2.14 11.71 -1.84
N GLY A 8 -2.97 10.68 -2.08
CA GLY A 8 -3.64 9.93 -1.01
C GLY A 8 -2.66 9.24 -0.05
N CYS A 9 -1.59 8.63 -0.58
CA CYS A 9 -0.55 8.01 0.25
C CYS A 9 0.23 9.02 1.09
N ILE A 10 0.49 10.22 0.56
CA ILE A 10 1.15 11.30 1.31
C ILE A 10 0.22 11.83 2.40
N ALA A 11 -1.06 12.05 2.07
CA ALA A 11 -2.06 12.55 3.00
C ALA A 11 -2.34 11.57 4.17
N SER A 12 -2.10 10.27 3.98
CA SER A 12 -2.33 9.28 5.03
C SER A 12 -1.30 9.32 6.14
N ILE A 13 -0.15 10.01 5.98
CA ILE A 13 0.96 10.13 6.95
C ILE A 13 1.50 8.78 7.49
N TRP A 14 1.20 7.66 6.83
CA TRP A 14 1.52 6.33 7.36
C TRP A 14 2.94 5.85 7.08
N GLY A 15 3.72 6.56 6.26
CA GLY A 15 5.11 6.18 5.95
C GLY A 15 5.29 4.85 5.22
N ILE A 16 4.22 4.27 4.63
CA ILE A 16 4.26 2.92 4.02
C ILE A 16 5.26 2.82 2.86
N VAL A 17 5.45 3.92 2.14
CA VAL A 17 6.39 4.01 1.02
C VAL A 17 7.83 3.95 1.54
N ASP A 18 8.11 4.69 2.61
CA ASP A 18 9.42 4.72 3.25
C ASP A 18 9.71 3.36 3.87
N PHE A 19 8.73 2.76 4.55
CA PHE A 19 8.82 1.39 5.08
C PHE A 19 9.15 0.37 3.98
N SER A 20 8.37 0.35 2.89
CA SER A 20 8.58 -0.61 1.80
C SER A 20 9.95 -0.43 1.13
N THR A 21 10.42 0.81 1.04
CA THR A 21 11.73 1.15 0.48
C THR A 21 12.85 0.71 1.42
N ALA A 22 12.75 1.04 2.70
CA ALA A 22 13.72 0.69 3.73
C ALA A 22 13.83 -0.84 3.90
N LEU A 23 12.69 -1.54 3.87
CA LEU A 23 12.64 -3.00 3.94
C LEU A 23 13.43 -3.66 2.81
N TYR A 24 13.31 -3.13 1.59
CA TYR A 24 14.11 -3.61 0.46
C TYR A 24 15.61 -3.36 0.66
N TYR A 25 16.00 -2.16 1.07
CA TYR A 25 17.41 -1.81 1.27
C TYR A 25 18.06 -2.48 2.48
N LEU A 26 17.27 -2.89 3.48
CA LEU A 26 17.74 -3.65 4.63
C LEU A 26 18.49 -4.91 4.19
N PHE A 27 17.94 -5.66 3.23
CA PHE A 27 18.53 -6.90 2.75
C PHE A 27 19.34 -6.74 1.46
N LYS A 28 19.02 -5.76 0.60
CA LYS A 28 19.77 -5.54 -0.64
C LYS A 28 21.26 -5.27 -0.40
N ASN A 29 21.57 -4.43 0.59
CA ASN A 29 22.91 -3.89 0.77
C ASN A 29 23.81 -4.76 1.66
N SER A 30 23.33 -5.91 2.13
CA SER A 30 24.10 -6.81 2.99
C SER A 30 23.82 -8.27 2.61
N PRO A 31 24.75 -8.94 1.90
CA PRO A 31 24.64 -10.35 1.56
C PRO A 31 24.44 -11.23 2.81
N THR A 32 25.19 -10.94 3.88
CA THR A 32 25.08 -11.65 5.15
C THR A 32 23.66 -11.57 5.73
N ARG A 33 23.07 -10.36 5.83
CA ARG A 33 21.69 -10.21 6.34
C ARG A 33 20.68 -10.92 5.44
N ARG A 34 20.87 -10.85 4.13
CA ARG A 34 20.03 -11.53 3.16
C ARG A 34 20.05 -13.04 3.40
N ASP A 35 21.22 -13.65 3.56
CA ASP A 35 21.36 -15.09 3.78
C ASP A 35 20.74 -15.55 5.10
N TYR A 36 20.87 -14.77 6.17
CA TYR A 36 20.17 -15.04 7.42
C TYR A 36 18.65 -14.93 7.26
N PHE A 37 18.17 -13.87 6.63
CA PHE A 37 16.74 -13.64 6.44
C PHE A 37 16.07 -14.70 5.56
N LEU A 38 16.77 -15.21 4.54
CA LEU A 38 16.24 -16.26 3.66
C LEU A 38 15.85 -17.55 4.41
N LYS A 39 16.49 -17.82 5.55
CA LYS A 39 16.13 -18.95 6.43
C LYS A 39 14.78 -18.73 7.12
N GLU A 40 14.46 -17.47 7.45
CA GLU A 40 13.23 -17.06 8.14
C GLU A 40 12.06 -16.76 7.18
N SER A 41 12.36 -16.50 5.91
CA SER A 41 11.38 -16.06 4.90
C SER A 41 11.03 -17.13 3.87
N GLU A 42 11.41 -18.38 4.08
CA GLU A 42 11.22 -19.49 3.12
C GLU A 42 11.75 -19.14 1.71
N GLY A 43 12.87 -18.41 1.66
CA GLY A 43 13.48 -17.99 0.40
C GLY A 43 12.90 -16.71 -0.23
N ALA A 44 11.88 -16.09 0.37
CA ALA A 44 11.27 -14.86 -0.17
C ALA A 44 12.02 -13.60 0.25
N LEU A 45 12.12 -12.61 -0.64
CA LEU A 45 12.76 -11.32 -0.37
C LEU A 45 11.82 -10.15 -0.67
N PRO A 46 12.00 -9.00 0.01
CA PRO A 46 11.22 -7.81 -0.28
C PRO A 46 11.45 -7.36 -1.72
N LYS A 47 10.37 -6.95 -2.39
CA LYS A 47 10.44 -6.34 -3.71
C LYS A 47 10.65 -4.84 -3.60
N LYS A 48 11.35 -4.27 -4.58
CA LYS A 48 11.62 -2.83 -4.64
C LYS A 48 10.33 -2.05 -4.86
N PHE A 49 10.06 -1.06 -4.02
CA PHE A 49 9.05 -0.05 -4.28
C PHE A 49 9.57 1.01 -5.28
N ILE A 50 8.81 1.32 -6.32
CA ILE A 50 9.19 2.24 -7.38
C ILE A 50 8.37 3.53 -7.29
N GLN A 51 9.01 4.60 -6.81
CA GLN A 51 8.35 5.90 -6.54
C GLN A 51 7.86 6.65 -7.79
N HIS A 52 8.25 6.26 -9.01
CA HIS A 52 7.69 6.84 -10.24
C HIS A 52 6.59 5.96 -10.87
N ARG A 53 6.41 4.73 -10.38
CA ARG A 53 5.44 3.73 -10.88
C ARG A 53 4.54 3.23 -9.75
N TRP A 54 3.84 4.16 -9.09
CA TRP A 54 3.07 3.87 -7.87
C TRP A 54 2.08 2.71 -7.98
N LEU A 55 1.50 2.51 -9.17
CA LEU A 55 0.44 1.52 -9.39
C LEU A 55 0.99 0.15 -9.81
N GLU A 56 2.24 0.09 -10.25
CA GLU A 56 2.95 -1.18 -10.48
C GLU A 56 3.54 -1.75 -9.17
N ASN A 57 3.40 -1.05 -8.03
CA ASN A 57 3.90 -1.49 -6.73
C ASN A 57 2.98 -2.46 -5.98
N VAL A 58 1.89 -2.94 -6.59
CA VAL A 58 1.03 -3.97 -5.99
C VAL A 58 1.83 -5.22 -5.56
N PRO A 59 2.75 -5.77 -6.38
CA PRO A 59 3.58 -6.89 -5.94
C PRO A 59 4.55 -6.51 -4.80
N ALA A 60 4.97 -5.25 -4.73
CA ALA A 60 5.84 -4.77 -3.66
C ALA A 60 5.11 -4.66 -2.32
N SER A 61 3.87 -4.16 -2.33
CA SER A 61 3.05 -4.12 -1.12
C SER A 61 2.59 -5.50 -0.66
N GLU A 62 2.28 -6.40 -1.60
CA GLU A 62 1.98 -7.82 -1.29
C GLU A 62 3.17 -8.51 -0.64
N SER A 63 4.36 -8.35 -1.23
CA SER A 63 5.61 -8.88 -0.68
C SER A 63 5.90 -8.30 0.71
N ALA A 64 5.76 -6.98 0.90
CA ALA A 64 5.97 -6.37 2.21
C ALA A 64 4.98 -6.90 3.26
N MET A 65 3.70 -7.06 2.90
CA MET A 65 2.66 -7.60 3.78
C MET A 65 2.97 -9.04 4.21
N ASN A 66 3.36 -9.90 3.28
CA ASN A 66 3.64 -11.32 3.56
C ASN A 66 4.92 -11.52 4.36
N LEU A 67 5.90 -10.61 4.23
CA LEU A 67 7.18 -10.70 4.90
C LEU A 67 7.19 -10.10 6.31
N VAL A 68 6.15 -9.37 6.74
CA VAL A 68 6.10 -8.79 8.10
C VAL A 68 6.38 -9.83 9.20
N PRO A 69 5.77 -11.04 9.19
CA PRO A 69 6.04 -12.05 10.22
C PRO A 69 7.50 -12.50 10.22
N SER A 70 8.06 -12.86 9.05
CA SER A 70 9.46 -13.28 8.91
C SER A 70 10.44 -12.18 9.35
N VAL A 71 10.12 -10.92 9.07
CA VAL A 71 10.96 -9.79 9.49
C VAL A 71 10.93 -9.62 11.01
N LYS A 72 9.79 -9.85 11.67
CA LYS A 72 9.71 -9.86 13.13
C LYS A 72 10.55 -10.97 13.73
N THR A 73 10.46 -12.19 13.21
CA THR A 73 11.27 -13.32 13.67
C THR A 73 12.76 -13.04 13.46
N TYR A 74 13.12 -12.53 12.28
CA TYR A 74 14.49 -12.13 11.97
C TYR A 74 15.04 -11.12 12.97
N ILE A 75 14.29 -10.03 13.27
CA ILE A 75 14.76 -9.00 14.22
C ILE A 75 14.99 -9.58 15.63
N VAL A 76 14.18 -10.55 16.05
CA VAL A 76 14.36 -11.24 17.35
C VAL A 76 15.54 -12.21 17.33
N SER A 77 15.76 -12.90 16.20
CA SER A 77 16.82 -13.92 16.06
C SER A 77 18.23 -13.36 15.98
N VAL A 78 18.38 -12.08 15.65
CA VAL A 78 19.69 -11.46 15.47
C VAL A 78 20.14 -10.85 16.79
N ASP A 79 21.19 -11.42 17.39
CA ASP A 79 21.78 -10.99 18.68
C ASP A 79 22.15 -9.49 18.69
N ASN A 80 22.59 -8.96 17.54
CA ASN A 80 22.89 -7.54 17.33
C ASN A 80 21.93 -6.96 16.29
N GLN A 81 21.04 -6.06 16.72
CA GLN A 81 20.13 -5.36 15.80
C GLN A 81 20.88 -4.83 14.56
N PRO A 82 20.28 -4.91 13.35
CA PRO A 82 20.96 -4.50 12.13
C PRO A 82 21.44 -3.05 12.19
N ASN A 83 22.75 -2.82 12.33
CA ASN A 83 23.33 -1.47 12.30
C ASN A 83 23.31 -0.93 10.85
N CYS A 84 22.20 -0.31 10.45
CA CYS A 84 22.08 0.34 9.16
C CYS A 84 20.96 1.38 9.16
N MET A 85 21.17 2.43 8.36
CA MET A 85 20.23 3.54 8.21
C MET A 85 18.80 3.08 7.87
N SER A 86 18.64 2.06 7.02
CA SER A 86 17.31 1.53 6.68
C SER A 86 16.59 0.91 7.88
N TYR A 87 17.33 0.25 8.78
CA TYR A 87 16.76 -0.34 9.98
C TYR A 87 16.41 0.73 11.01
N ASP A 88 17.41 1.55 11.36
CA ASP A 88 17.29 2.53 12.45
C ASP A 88 16.33 3.67 12.13
N ALA A 89 16.32 4.16 10.88
CA ALA A 89 15.48 5.29 10.51
C ALA A 89 14.02 4.93 10.25
N CYS A 90 13.70 3.66 9.93
CA CYS A 90 12.38 3.32 9.40
C CYS A 90 11.86 1.95 9.85
N VAL A 91 12.57 0.84 9.56
CA VAL A 91 12.05 -0.51 9.81
C VAL A 91 11.76 -0.75 11.29
N LYS A 92 12.64 -0.29 12.19
CA LYS A 92 12.47 -0.43 13.64
C LYS A 92 11.16 0.20 14.13
N THR A 93 10.91 1.46 13.77
CA THR A 93 9.71 2.21 14.15
C THR A 93 8.43 1.55 13.64
N HIS A 94 8.42 1.10 12.39
CA HIS A 94 7.25 0.44 11.80
C HIS A 94 7.01 -0.96 12.36
N MET A 95 8.06 -1.70 12.71
CA MET A 95 7.92 -3.05 13.29
C MET A 95 7.34 -3.02 14.71
N SER A 96 7.53 -1.91 15.43
CA SER A 96 6.87 -1.65 16.71
C SER A 96 5.41 -1.19 16.57
N ASP A 97 4.94 -0.84 15.37
CA ASP A 97 3.56 -0.42 15.14
C ASP A 97 2.63 -1.64 15.01
N ASN A 98 1.73 -1.79 15.99
CA ASN A 98 0.70 -2.84 16.00
C ASN A 98 -0.25 -2.76 14.80
N LEU A 99 -0.41 -1.58 14.19
CA LEU A 99 -1.30 -1.34 13.06
C LEU A 99 -0.60 -1.48 11.70
N LEU A 100 0.71 -1.77 11.65
CA LEU A 100 1.45 -1.87 10.39
C LEU A 100 0.79 -2.82 9.39
N SER A 101 0.43 -4.03 9.83
CA SER A 101 -0.22 -5.03 8.99
C SER A 101 -1.56 -4.54 8.41
N VAL A 102 -2.31 -3.76 9.18
CA VAL A 102 -3.59 -3.16 8.73
C VAL A 102 -3.32 -2.07 7.72
N LYS A 103 -2.38 -1.15 7.99
CA LYS A 103 -2.00 -0.06 7.08
C LYS A 103 -1.49 -0.61 5.73
N LEU A 104 -0.69 -1.67 5.74
CA LEU A 104 -0.23 -2.37 4.54
C LEU A 104 -1.39 -3.00 3.76
N LYS A 105 -2.33 -3.66 4.44
CA LYS A 105 -3.53 -4.23 3.81
C LYS A 105 -4.41 -3.18 3.16
N VAL A 106 -4.63 -2.04 3.85
CA VAL A 106 -5.40 -0.93 3.30
C VAL A 106 -4.70 -0.35 2.07
N PHE A 107 -3.39 -0.08 2.16
CA PHE A 107 -2.60 0.38 1.02
C PHE A 107 -2.71 -0.59 -0.17
N HIS A 108 -2.52 -1.88 0.06
CA HIS A 108 -2.57 -2.92 -0.97
C HIS A 108 -3.95 -3.03 -1.61
N SER A 109 -5.03 -2.98 -0.81
CA SER A 109 -6.42 -3.00 -1.30
C SER A 109 -6.70 -1.82 -2.25
N ILE A 110 -6.36 -0.60 -1.84
CA ILE A 110 -6.55 0.60 -2.66
C ILE A 110 -5.70 0.50 -3.94
N ALA A 111 -4.45 0.08 -3.83
CA ALA A 111 -3.56 -0.10 -4.98
C ALA A 111 -4.13 -1.09 -6.00
N LYS A 112 -4.72 -2.21 -5.56
CA LYS A 112 -5.37 -3.20 -6.45
C LYS A 112 -6.57 -2.62 -7.20
N VAL A 113 -7.42 -1.86 -6.51
CA VAL A 113 -8.59 -1.22 -7.14
C VAL A 113 -8.14 -0.25 -8.23
N VAL A 114 -7.16 0.60 -7.93
CA VAL A 114 -6.67 1.60 -8.88
C VAL A 114 -5.89 0.95 -10.03
N LEU A 115 -5.10 -0.10 -9.78
CA LEU A 115 -4.38 -0.84 -10.82
C LEU A 115 -5.36 -1.50 -11.79
N SER A 116 -6.39 -2.17 -11.29
CA SER A 116 -7.40 -2.85 -12.12
C SER A 116 -8.09 -1.88 -13.09
N PHE A 117 -8.39 -0.67 -12.61
CA PHE A 117 -8.88 0.39 -13.47
C PHE A 117 -7.85 0.81 -14.52
N LEU A 118 -6.61 1.08 -14.13
CA LEU A 118 -5.60 1.48 -15.12
C LEU A 118 -5.39 0.44 -16.21
N THR A 119 -5.26 -0.84 -15.85
CA THR A 119 -5.07 -1.91 -16.83
C THR A 119 -6.24 -1.98 -17.81
N LYS A 120 -7.46 -1.65 -17.38
CA LYS A 120 -8.63 -1.56 -18.25
C LYS A 120 -8.54 -0.41 -19.27
N TYR A 121 -7.96 0.73 -18.88
CA TYR A 121 -7.88 1.93 -19.72
C TYR A 121 -6.57 2.09 -20.50
N GLN A 122 -5.54 1.31 -20.16
CA GLN A 122 -4.26 1.24 -20.88
C GLN A 122 -4.30 0.17 -21.98
N THR A 123 -5.30 0.25 -22.87
CA THR A 123 -5.48 -0.65 -24.01
C THR A 123 -5.83 0.15 -25.26
N ASP A 124 -5.60 -0.43 -26.44
CA ASP A 124 -5.93 0.23 -27.73
C ASP A 124 -7.44 0.27 -28.03
N LYS A 125 -8.28 -0.25 -27.12
CA LYS A 125 -9.73 -0.24 -27.28
C LYS A 125 -10.29 1.16 -26.98
N PRO A 126 -11.42 1.55 -27.59
CA PRO A 126 -12.04 2.86 -27.35
C PRO A 126 -12.73 2.91 -25.98
N MET A 127 -11.94 2.97 -24.90
CA MET A 127 -12.43 2.87 -23.52
C MET A 127 -13.01 4.19 -22.97
N LEU A 128 -12.75 5.32 -23.64
CA LEU A 128 -13.12 6.66 -23.17
C LEU A 128 -14.62 6.80 -22.85
N PHE A 129 -15.49 6.15 -23.63
CA PHE A 129 -16.94 6.18 -23.43
C PHE A 129 -17.38 5.60 -22.08
N PHE A 130 -16.61 4.69 -21.49
CA PHE A 130 -16.91 4.07 -20.20
C PHE A 130 -16.32 4.85 -19.01
N LEU A 131 -15.48 5.85 -19.27
CA LEU A 131 -14.69 6.55 -18.26
C LEU A 131 -15.54 7.14 -17.12
N PRO A 132 -16.65 7.87 -17.38
CA PRO A 132 -17.42 8.47 -16.31
C PRO A 132 -18.02 7.43 -15.36
N GLU A 133 -18.56 6.34 -15.91
CA GLU A 133 -19.23 5.30 -15.13
C GLU A 133 -18.23 4.45 -14.33
N ASP A 134 -17.08 4.13 -14.92
CA ASP A 134 -16.03 3.39 -14.19
C ASP A 134 -15.35 4.25 -13.12
N LEU A 135 -15.17 5.55 -13.34
CA LEU A 135 -14.70 6.47 -12.30
C LEU A 135 -15.67 6.50 -11.12
N LYS A 136 -16.98 6.61 -11.39
CA LYS A 136 -18.02 6.54 -10.35
C LYS A 136 -17.92 5.24 -9.55
N LYS A 137 -17.74 4.09 -10.22
CA LYS A 137 -17.59 2.79 -9.56
C LYS A 137 -16.37 2.73 -8.65
N ILE A 138 -15.21 3.23 -9.09
CA ILE A 138 -14.00 3.26 -8.25
C ILE A 138 -14.22 4.11 -7.02
N VAL A 139 -14.75 5.32 -7.17
CA VAL A 139 -14.95 6.22 -6.02
C VAL A 139 -15.90 5.56 -5.01
N ASN A 140 -16.96 4.91 -5.49
CA ASN A 140 -17.84 4.11 -4.63
C ASN A 140 -17.12 2.98 -3.88
N ILE A 141 -16.34 2.15 -4.58
CA ILE A 141 -15.58 1.06 -3.97
C ILE A 141 -14.61 1.60 -2.91
N LEU A 142 -13.93 2.71 -3.21
CA LEU A 142 -12.99 3.33 -2.27
C LEU A 142 -13.70 3.91 -1.05
N LEU A 143 -14.85 4.57 -1.22
CA LEU A 143 -15.62 5.10 -0.10
C LEU A 143 -16.21 4.00 0.78
N GLN A 144 -16.56 2.83 0.23
CA GLN A 144 -17.04 1.69 1.03
C GLN A 144 -16.03 1.21 2.08
N HIS A 145 -14.74 1.49 1.89
CA HIS A 145 -13.72 1.19 2.91
C HIS A 145 -13.78 2.11 4.14
N PHE A 146 -14.41 3.28 4.03
CA PHE A 146 -14.36 4.35 5.04
C PHE A 146 -15.74 4.85 5.50
N VAL A 147 -16.78 4.66 4.69
CA VAL A 147 -18.12 5.21 4.90
C VAL A 147 -19.11 4.05 5.12
N LEU A 148 -19.98 4.20 6.12
CA LEU A 148 -21.05 3.25 6.38
C LEU A 148 -22.01 3.16 5.17
N SER A 149 -22.42 1.94 4.82
CA SER A 149 -23.30 1.65 3.67
C SER A 149 -24.58 2.48 3.65
N LYS A 150 -25.16 2.75 4.82
CA LYS A 150 -26.33 3.63 4.97
C LYS A 150 -26.14 5.03 4.37
N ASN A 151 -24.96 5.63 4.52
CA ASN A 151 -24.68 6.98 4.03
C ASN A 151 -24.37 6.97 2.53
N LEU A 152 -23.80 5.88 2.01
CA LEU A 152 -23.53 5.71 0.59
C LEU A 152 -24.82 5.55 -0.24
N ASN A 153 -25.83 4.87 0.31
CA ASN A 153 -27.11 4.67 -0.37
C ASN A 153 -27.88 5.98 -0.59
N ILE A 154 -27.60 7.03 0.21
CA ILE A 154 -28.22 8.36 0.08
C ILE A 154 -27.61 9.14 -1.11
N ALA A 155 -26.34 8.87 -1.43
CA ALA A 155 -25.60 9.56 -2.49
C ALA A 155 -25.79 8.88 -3.86
N THR A 156 -26.98 9.04 -4.45
CA THR A 156 -27.32 8.43 -5.76
C THR A 156 -26.64 9.09 -6.97
N THR A 157 -26.20 10.34 -6.85
CA THR A 157 -25.54 11.11 -7.92
C THR A 157 -24.08 11.38 -7.61
N LEU A 158 -23.25 11.56 -8.66
CA LEU A 158 -21.81 11.84 -8.52
C LEU A 158 -21.54 13.09 -7.67
N GLN A 159 -22.36 14.13 -7.83
CA GLN A 159 -22.26 15.37 -7.07
C GLN A 159 -22.56 15.17 -5.58
N LYS A 160 -23.60 14.38 -5.24
CA LYS A 160 -23.87 14.03 -3.83
C LYS A 160 -22.74 13.21 -3.23
N LEU A 161 -22.13 12.34 -4.02
CA LEU A 161 -21.00 11.53 -3.58
C LEU A 161 -19.76 12.39 -3.23
N LEU A 162 -19.50 13.42 -4.03
CA LEU A 162 -18.41 14.38 -3.80
C LEU A 162 -18.68 15.32 -2.60
N CYS A 163 -19.95 15.54 -2.27
CA CYS A 163 -20.37 16.41 -1.17
C CYS A 163 -20.67 15.65 0.14
N LEU A 164 -20.36 14.36 0.23
CA LEU A 164 -20.53 13.59 1.46
C LEU A 164 -19.57 14.13 2.54
N ASP A 165 -20.14 14.72 3.59
CA ASP A 165 -19.38 15.09 4.79
C ASP A 165 -19.14 13.84 5.64
N ILE A 166 -17.90 13.37 5.66
CA ILE A 166 -17.47 12.17 6.40
C ILE A 166 -17.45 12.45 7.92
N ASN A 167 -17.28 13.71 8.34
CA ASN A 167 -17.18 14.10 9.75
C ASN A 167 -18.53 14.46 10.37
N ASN A 168 -19.56 14.71 9.55
CA ASN A 168 -20.90 15.04 10.01
C ASN A 168 -21.98 14.44 9.09
N PRO A 169 -22.20 13.11 9.16
CA PRO A 169 -23.21 12.45 8.35
C PRO A 169 -24.61 12.86 8.84
N LYS A 170 -25.24 13.80 8.13
CA LYS A 170 -26.65 14.17 8.34
C LYS A 170 -27.58 13.02 7.94
#